data_AF-A0A0C2JTL8-F1
#
_entry.id   AF-A0A0C2JTL8-F1
#
_cell.length_a   1.000
_cell.length_b   1.000
_cell.length_c   1.000
_cell.angle_alpha   90.00
_cell.angle_beta   90.00
_cell.angle_gamma   90.00
#
_symmetry.space_group_name_H-M   'P 1'
#
loop_
_entity.id
_entity.type
_entity.pdbx_description
1 polymer ?
#
loop_
_entity_poly.entity_id
_entity_poly.type
_entity_poly.pdbx_seq_one_letter_code
_entity_poly.pdbx_strand_id
1 'polypeptide(L)'
;MAEKENWTIETMEQKLGETDQEENFYLTVHRSSLYEDAAVAIRSSENIIQKNLLVEFVDEQAMDHGGVRKEFFFLLFQHIFDPDQQKDFNLYPESQLFWFPEHMASHPRNYAIIGFLMGLALYNGVIEQFNFPLAFYKKLLNVKVTFEDLEELDPILAKFNSLN
;
A
#
# COMPACT_ATOMS: atom_id res chain seq x y z
N MET A 1 1.26 27.51 19.77
CA MET A 1 0.59 26.95 18.57
C MET A 1 1.51 27.10 17.35
N ALA A 2 2.77 26.66 17.45
CA ALA A 2 3.79 26.90 16.41
C ALA A 2 4.89 25.83 16.47
N GLU A 3 4.51 24.55 16.42
CA GLU A 3 5.49 23.44 16.50
C GLU A 3 5.17 22.27 15.57
N LYS A 4 4.33 22.49 14.54
CA LYS A 4 3.93 21.43 13.58
C LYS A 4 4.36 21.66 12.13
N GLU A 5 5.06 22.75 11.82
CA GLU A 5 5.34 23.14 10.42
C GLU A 5 6.79 23.02 9.96
N ASN A 6 7.69 22.38 10.72
CA ASN A 6 9.06 22.12 10.26
C ASN A 6 9.34 20.62 10.22
N TRP A 7 8.82 19.96 9.18
CA TRP A 7 9.25 18.61 8.80
C TRP A 7 9.94 18.69 7.43
N THR A 8 11.20 19.09 7.43
CA THR A 8 12.07 18.99 6.24
C THR A 8 12.48 17.53 6.00
N ILE A 9 12.60 17.12 4.73
CA ILE A 9 13.00 15.76 4.32
C ILE A 9 14.31 15.33 5.02
N GLU A 10 15.26 16.26 5.15
CA GLU A 10 16.54 16.04 5.86
C GLU A 10 16.33 15.67 7.34
N THR A 11 15.30 16.21 8.00
CA THR A 11 14.98 15.90 9.40
C THR A 11 14.29 14.53 9.53
N MET A 12 13.59 14.08 8.49
CA MET A 12 13.06 12.72 8.42
C MET A 12 14.20 11.72 8.18
N GLU A 13 15.10 11.99 7.24
CA GLU A 13 16.28 11.17 6.94
C GLU A 13 17.22 11.06 8.13
N GLN A 14 17.45 12.17 8.85
CA GLN A 14 18.31 12.19 10.04
C GLN A 14 17.70 11.43 11.22
N LYS A 15 16.37 11.48 11.40
CA LYS A 15 15.67 10.66 12.41
C LYS A 15 15.54 9.19 12.01
N LEU A 16 15.51 8.88 10.71
CA LEU A 16 15.55 7.52 10.20
C LEU A 16 16.95 6.89 10.35
N GLY A 17 18.01 7.70 10.35
CA GLY A 17 19.39 7.25 10.53
C GLY A 17 19.84 7.05 11.98
N GLU A 18 19.04 7.44 12.98
CA GLU A 18 19.38 7.36 14.41
C GLU A 18 18.38 6.49 15.20
N THR A 19 18.32 5.19 14.90
CA THR A 19 17.75 4.19 15.83
C THR A 19 18.53 2.88 15.80
N ASP A 20 18.65 2.27 16.99
CA ASP A 20 19.28 0.99 17.34
C ASP A 20 19.33 -0.07 16.25
N GLN A 21 20.46 -0.79 16.17
CA GLN A 21 20.76 -1.95 15.30
C GLN A 21 19.57 -2.38 14.43
N GLU A 22 19.50 -1.90 13.19
CA GLU A 22 18.44 -2.24 12.23
C GLU A 22 18.33 -3.75 12.07
N GLU A 23 17.43 -4.38 12.82
CA GLU A 23 17.03 -5.75 12.53
C GLU A 23 16.32 -5.74 11.18
N ASN A 24 16.92 -6.38 10.18
CA ASN A 24 16.27 -6.55 8.88
C ASN A 24 15.03 -7.45 9.03
N PHE A 25 14.02 -7.22 8.19
CA PHE A 25 12.93 -8.16 7.99
C PHE A 25 13.24 -9.01 6.76
N TYR A 26 13.55 -10.29 6.97
CA TYR A 26 13.81 -11.24 5.90
C TYR A 26 12.50 -11.87 5.43
N LEU A 27 12.25 -11.79 4.13
CA LEU A 27 11.05 -12.30 3.50
C LEU A 27 11.41 -13.25 2.35
N THR A 28 11.22 -14.54 2.57
CA THR A 28 11.36 -15.57 1.54
C THR A 28 10.00 -15.90 0.94
N VAL A 29 9.85 -15.77 -0.37
CA VAL A 29 8.56 -15.91 -1.07
C VAL A 29 8.68 -16.69 -2.37
N HIS A 30 7.63 -17.40 -2.78
CA HIS A 30 7.56 -17.97 -4.12
C HIS A 30 6.91 -16.99 -5.09
N ARG A 31 7.39 -16.97 -6.34
CA ARG A 31 6.80 -16.14 -7.41
C ARG A 31 5.31 -16.43 -7.65
N SER A 32 4.86 -17.65 -7.39
CA SER A 32 3.46 -18.06 -7.57
C SER A 32 2.52 -17.69 -6.41
N SER A 33 3.04 -17.24 -5.27
CA SER A 33 2.26 -17.02 -4.03
C SER A 33 2.77 -15.82 -3.23
N LEU A 34 3.11 -14.74 -3.94
CA LEU A 34 3.70 -13.51 -3.36
C LEU A 34 2.88 -12.96 -2.19
N TYR A 35 1.56 -12.84 -2.36
CA TYR A 35 0.68 -12.28 -1.34
C TYR A 35 0.55 -13.23 -0.15
N GLU A 36 0.28 -14.52 -0.40
CA GLU A 36 0.05 -15.50 0.65
C GLU A 36 1.29 -15.68 1.54
N ASP A 37 2.47 -15.81 0.93
CA ASP A 37 3.73 -15.99 1.65
C ASP A 37 4.06 -14.74 2.48
N ALA A 38 3.93 -13.55 1.90
CA ALA A 38 4.12 -12.29 2.62
C ALA A 38 3.12 -12.12 3.75
N ALA A 39 1.86 -12.48 3.53
CA ALA A 39 0.81 -12.41 4.53
C ALA A 39 1.09 -13.35 5.71
N VAL A 40 1.63 -14.55 5.47
CA VAL A 40 2.07 -15.48 6.53
C VAL A 40 3.23 -14.89 7.32
N ALA A 41 4.25 -14.37 6.63
CA ALA A 41 5.43 -13.77 7.27
C ALA A 41 5.04 -12.58 8.15
N ILE A 42 4.21 -11.66 7.64
CA ILE A 42 3.73 -10.48 8.38
C ILE A 42 2.95 -10.90 9.63
N ARG A 43 2.05 -11.88 9.52
CA ARG A 43 1.28 -12.36 10.68
C ARG A 43 2.12 -13.05 11.75
N SER A 44 3.27 -13.59 11.37
CA SER A 44 4.15 -14.35 12.26
C SER A 44 5.28 -13.49 12.84
N SER A 45 5.32 -12.20 12.50
CA SER A 45 6.38 -11.28 12.88
C SER A 45 5.83 -10.10 13.66
N GLU A 46 6.63 -9.55 14.58
CA GLU A 46 6.28 -8.37 15.37
C GLU A 46 7.21 -7.20 15.03
N ASN A 47 6.70 -5.97 15.11
CA ASN A 47 7.47 -4.74 14.96
C ASN A 47 8.29 -4.63 13.66
N ILE A 48 7.77 -5.15 12.54
CA ILE A 48 8.50 -5.20 11.26
C ILE A 48 8.27 -3.99 10.35
N ILE A 49 7.33 -3.09 10.66
CA ILE A 49 6.92 -2.02 9.74
C ILE A 49 8.02 -0.96 9.51
N GLN A 50 8.92 -0.81 10.48
CA GLN A 50 10.09 0.10 10.42
C GLN A 50 11.39 -0.67 10.19
N LYS A 51 11.34 -1.86 9.57
CA LYS A 51 12.51 -2.67 9.26
C LYS A 51 12.89 -2.57 7.79
N ASN A 52 14.19 -2.61 7.52
CA ASN A 52 14.70 -2.78 6.17
C ASN A 52 14.34 -4.18 5.66
N LEU A 53 13.59 -4.23 4.55
CA LEU A 53 13.07 -5.45 3.95
C LEU A 53 14.13 -6.07 3.03
N LEU A 54 14.47 -7.32 3.32
CA LEU A 54 15.33 -8.16 2.48
C LEU A 54 14.48 -9.27 1.91
N VAL A 55 14.22 -9.22 0.60
CA VAL A 55 13.41 -10.22 -0.10
C VAL A 55 14.32 -11.23 -0.79
N GLU A 56 13.94 -12.50 -0.73
CA GLU A 56 14.52 -13.60 -1.49
C GLU A 56 13.40 -14.41 -2.16
N PHE A 57 13.53 -14.62 -3.47
CA PHE A 57 12.68 -15.59 -4.15
C PHE A 57 13.22 -17.00 -3.88
N VAL A 58 12.33 -17.94 -3.57
CA VAL A 58 12.71 -19.34 -3.33
C VAL A 58 13.49 -19.88 -4.53
N ASP A 59 14.60 -20.57 -4.25
CA ASP A 59 15.54 -21.13 -5.23
C ASP A 59 16.28 -20.11 -6.12
N GLU A 60 16.23 -18.82 -5.78
CA GLU A 60 16.92 -17.75 -6.51
C GLU A 60 17.95 -17.06 -5.61
N GLN A 61 19.22 -17.02 -6.06
CA GLN A 61 20.25 -16.26 -5.36
C GLN A 61 20.09 -14.76 -5.63
N ALA A 62 19.75 -13.99 -4.60
CA ALA A 62 19.73 -12.54 -4.67
C ALA A 62 21.16 -11.97 -4.71
N MET A 63 21.54 -11.37 -5.84
CA MET A 63 22.80 -10.61 -5.94
C MET A 63 22.64 -9.14 -5.52
N ASP A 64 21.43 -8.59 -5.67
CA ASP A 64 21.06 -7.23 -5.29
C ASP A 64 19.70 -7.24 -4.58
N HIS A 65 19.71 -7.12 -3.26
CA HIS A 65 18.50 -7.09 -2.44
C HIS A 65 17.61 -5.86 -2.74
N GLY A 66 18.16 -4.77 -3.23
CA GLY A 66 17.39 -3.58 -3.60
C GLY A 66 16.58 -3.80 -4.86
N GLY A 67 17.19 -4.41 -5.88
CA GLY A 67 16.52 -4.83 -7.11
C GLY A 67 15.40 -5.84 -6.86
N VAL A 68 15.69 -6.91 -6.09
CA VAL A 68 14.72 -7.95 -5.76
C VAL A 68 13.53 -7.39 -4.98
N ARG A 69 13.77 -6.46 -4.05
CA ARG A 69 12.70 -5.78 -3.30
C ARG A 69 11.75 -5.00 -4.22
N LYS A 70 12.31 -4.23 -5.17
CA LYS A 70 11.50 -3.46 -6.14
C LYS A 70 10.67 -4.40 -7.01
N GLU A 71 11.29 -5.48 -7.49
CA GLU A 71 10.59 -6.50 -8.29
C GLU A 71 9.45 -7.15 -7.50
N PHE A 72 9.69 -7.53 -6.25
CA PHE A 72 8.68 -8.10 -5.37
C PHE A 72 7.45 -7.20 -5.24
N PHE A 73 7.65 -5.92 -4.88
CA PHE A 73 6.53 -4.99 -4.74
C PHE A 73 5.83 -4.72 -6.06
N PHE A 74 6.58 -4.59 -7.16
CA PHE A 74 6.00 -4.43 -8.49
C PHE A 74 5.05 -5.60 -8.82
N LEU A 75 5.53 -6.85 -8.72
CA LEU A 75 4.72 -8.03 -9.02
C LEU A 75 3.53 -8.18 -8.06
N LEU A 76 3.75 -7.94 -6.77
CA LEU A 76 2.71 -8.01 -5.74
C LEU A 76 1.59 -7.01 -6.03
N PHE A 77 1.93 -5.76 -6.33
CA PHE A 77 0.92 -4.72 -6.58
C PHE A 77 0.25 -4.88 -7.94
N GLN A 78 0.95 -5.39 -8.97
CA GLN A 78 0.30 -5.81 -10.22
C GLN A 78 -0.77 -6.87 -9.97
N HIS A 79 -0.52 -7.82 -9.06
CA HIS A 79 -1.51 -8.84 -8.71
C HIS A 79 -2.69 -8.28 -7.90
N ILE A 80 -2.43 -7.41 -6.91
CA ILE A 80 -3.47 -6.82 -6.05
C ILE A 80 -4.36 -5.83 -6.82
N PHE A 81 -3.76 -5.03 -7.70
CA PHE A 81 -4.44 -3.98 -8.47
C PHE A 81 -4.74 -4.43 -9.91
N ASP A 82 -4.93 -5.73 -10.13
CA ASP A 82 -5.27 -6.29 -11.42
C ASP A 82 -6.69 -5.87 -11.85
N PRO A 83 -6.84 -5.02 -12.89
CA PRO A 83 -8.14 -4.52 -13.32
C PRO A 83 -8.98 -5.57 -14.06
N ASP A 84 -8.38 -6.67 -14.52
CA ASP A 84 -9.07 -7.78 -15.19
C ASP A 84 -9.69 -8.73 -14.15
N GLN A 85 -9.03 -8.92 -13.01
CA GLN A 85 -9.52 -9.79 -11.92
C GLN A 85 -10.46 -9.06 -10.95
N GLN A 86 -10.21 -7.77 -10.67
CA GLN A 86 -10.96 -6.93 -9.73
C GLN A 86 -11.27 -7.58 -8.37
N LYS A 87 -10.37 -8.45 -7.91
CA LYS A 87 -10.55 -9.27 -6.72
C LYS A 87 -10.48 -8.43 -5.44
N ASP A 88 -9.47 -7.57 -5.33
CA ASP A 88 -9.21 -6.77 -4.14
C ASP A 88 -9.63 -5.30 -4.29
N PHE A 89 -9.61 -4.77 -5.53
CA PHE A 89 -10.03 -3.42 -5.88
C PHE A 89 -10.76 -3.38 -7.24
N ASN A 90 -11.80 -2.55 -7.34
CA ASN A 90 -12.46 -2.23 -8.61
C ASN A 90 -11.77 -1.05 -9.26
N LEU A 91 -11.51 -1.14 -10.57
CA LEU A 91 -11.08 -0.01 -11.38
C LEU A 91 -12.32 0.73 -11.91
N TYR A 92 -12.43 2.02 -11.62
CA TYR A 92 -13.48 2.89 -12.14
C TYR A 92 -13.06 3.42 -13.52
N PRO A 93 -13.75 3.04 -14.62
CA PRO A 93 -13.25 3.30 -15.97
C PRO A 93 -13.09 4.79 -16.33
N GLU A 94 -13.97 5.65 -15.82
CA GLU A 94 -13.98 7.08 -16.16
C GLU A 94 -12.85 7.86 -15.47
N SER A 95 -12.57 7.53 -14.20
CA SER A 95 -11.56 8.21 -13.40
C SER A 95 -10.20 7.51 -13.43
N GLN A 96 -10.16 6.24 -13.85
CA GLN A 96 -8.99 5.35 -13.73
C GLN A 96 -8.50 5.19 -12.29
N LEU A 97 -9.42 5.33 -11.33
CA LEU A 97 -9.15 5.20 -9.90
C LEU A 97 -9.60 3.84 -9.38
N PHE A 98 -8.85 3.32 -8.40
CA PHE A 98 -9.20 2.12 -7.68
C PHE A 98 -10.08 2.43 -6.46
N TRP A 99 -11.05 1.56 -6.20
CA TRP A 99 -11.83 1.62 -4.96
C TRP A 99 -12.21 0.22 -4.46
N PHE A 100 -12.60 0.16 -3.20
CA PHE A 100 -12.96 -1.08 -2.53
C PHE A 100 -14.27 -1.64 -3.10
N PRO A 101 -14.32 -2.92 -3.51
CA PRO A 101 -15.57 -3.55 -3.93
C PRO A 101 -16.52 -3.80 -2.75
N GLU A 102 -17.82 -3.72 -3.00
CA GLU A 102 -18.86 -3.83 -1.96
C GLU A 102 -18.80 -5.16 -1.18
N HIS A 103 -18.52 -6.27 -1.86
CA HIS A 103 -18.50 -7.61 -1.26
C HIS A 103 -17.32 -7.81 -0.28
N MET A 104 -16.28 -6.97 -0.36
CA MET A 104 -15.07 -7.12 0.45
C MET A 104 -15.14 -6.40 1.81
N ALA A 105 -16.28 -5.79 2.15
CA ALA A 105 -16.57 -5.36 3.53
C ALA A 105 -16.45 -6.50 4.55
N SER A 106 -16.52 -7.76 4.09
CA SER A 106 -16.40 -8.98 4.88
C SER A 106 -14.95 -9.45 5.15
N HIS A 107 -13.92 -8.85 4.53
CA HIS A 107 -12.53 -9.30 4.62
C HIS A 107 -11.55 -8.24 5.20
N PRO A 108 -11.81 -7.66 6.39
CA PRO A 108 -11.00 -6.57 6.95
C PRO A 108 -9.54 -6.95 7.19
N ARG A 109 -9.26 -8.23 7.43
CA ARG A 109 -7.89 -8.74 7.64
C ARG A 109 -7.03 -8.61 6.37
N ASN A 110 -7.61 -8.77 5.18
CA ASN A 110 -6.85 -8.67 3.94
C ASN A 110 -6.38 -7.22 3.72
N TYR A 111 -7.27 -6.25 3.90
CA TYR A 111 -6.90 -4.84 3.77
C TYR A 111 -5.92 -4.35 4.84
N ALA A 112 -5.96 -4.93 6.05
CA ALA A 112 -4.91 -4.66 7.03
C ALA A 112 -3.53 -5.11 6.51
N ILE A 113 -3.45 -6.27 5.84
CA ILE A 113 -2.20 -6.79 5.26
C ILE A 113 -1.80 -5.97 4.02
N ILE A 114 -2.73 -5.65 3.12
CA ILE A 114 -2.44 -4.80 1.95
C ILE A 114 -1.94 -3.43 2.42
N GLY A 115 -2.61 -2.81 3.39
CA GLY A 115 -2.15 -1.54 3.98
C GLY A 115 -0.78 -1.65 4.66
N PHE A 116 -0.50 -2.78 5.31
CA PHE A 116 0.82 -3.07 5.87
C PHE A 116 1.89 -3.16 4.77
N LEU A 117 1.60 -3.88 3.67
CA LEU A 117 2.50 -4.01 2.53
C LEU A 117 2.76 -2.67 1.85
N MET A 118 1.72 -1.83 1.69
CA MET A 118 1.87 -0.45 1.20
C MET A 118 2.75 0.38 2.13
N GLY A 119 2.52 0.32 3.44
CA GLY A 119 3.34 1.03 4.43
C GLY A 119 4.80 0.54 4.45
N LEU A 120 5.01 -0.77 4.34
CA LEU A 120 6.33 -1.38 4.28
C LEU A 120 7.08 -0.98 3.00
N ALA A 121 6.38 -0.91 1.86
CA ALA A 121 6.93 -0.41 0.59
C ALA A 121 7.39 1.04 0.73
N LEU A 122 6.53 1.92 1.28
CA LEU A 122 6.84 3.32 1.53
C LEU A 122 8.06 3.48 2.46
N TYR A 123 8.10 2.74 3.58
CA TYR A 123 9.24 2.77 4.51
C TYR A 123 10.54 2.37 3.83
N ASN A 124 10.48 1.36 2.96
CA ASN A 124 11.64 0.82 2.25
C ASN A 124 12.01 1.58 0.96
N GLY A 125 11.44 2.77 0.74
CA GLY A 125 11.75 3.63 -0.40
C GLY A 125 11.21 3.13 -1.74
N VAL A 126 10.23 2.23 -1.72
CA VAL A 126 9.53 1.76 -2.93
C VAL A 126 8.22 2.54 -3.05
N ILE A 127 8.27 3.59 -3.86
CA ILE A 127 7.12 4.45 -4.15
C ILE A 127 6.43 3.91 -5.40
N GLU A 128 5.22 3.40 -5.25
CA GLU A 128 4.33 3.05 -6.35
C GLU A 128 3.16 4.03 -6.44
N GLN A 129 2.68 4.26 -7.66
CA GLN A 129 1.53 5.14 -7.91
C GLN A 129 0.24 4.36 -7.70
N PHE A 130 -0.26 4.37 -6.47
CA PHE A 130 -1.59 3.85 -6.17
C PHE A 130 -2.64 4.90 -6.52
N ASN A 131 -3.36 4.69 -7.62
CA ASN A 131 -4.37 5.61 -8.13
C ASN A 131 -5.68 5.52 -7.31
N PHE A 132 -5.66 5.98 -6.06
CA PHE A 132 -6.84 6.07 -5.21
C PHE A 132 -7.45 7.48 -5.26
N PRO A 133 -8.78 7.64 -5.07
CA PRO A 133 -9.42 8.96 -4.98
C PRO A 133 -9.01 9.71 -3.71
N LEU A 134 -9.22 11.03 -3.68
CA LEU A 134 -8.99 11.88 -2.50
C LEU A 134 -9.71 11.38 -1.26
N ALA A 135 -10.91 10.80 -1.43
CA ALA A 135 -11.68 10.17 -0.36
C ALA A 135 -10.86 9.12 0.43
N PHE A 136 -10.00 8.35 -0.24
CA PHE A 136 -9.13 7.36 0.39
C PHE A 136 -8.14 8.03 1.34
N TYR A 137 -7.39 9.02 0.85
CA TYR A 137 -6.38 9.72 1.63
C TYR A 137 -7.01 10.53 2.77
N LYS A 138 -8.18 11.14 2.54
CA LYS A 138 -8.95 11.79 3.60
C LYS A 138 -9.28 10.80 4.72
N LYS A 139 -9.74 9.58 4.41
CA LYS A 139 -9.99 8.54 5.42
C LYS A 139 -8.73 8.17 6.19
N LEU A 140 -7.58 7.99 5.52
CA LEU A 140 -6.31 7.69 6.19
C LEU A 140 -5.87 8.82 7.14
N LEU A 141 -6.11 10.08 6.75
CA LEU A 141 -5.78 11.27 7.54
C LEU A 141 -6.86 11.66 8.55
N ASN A 142 -7.91 10.86 8.70
CA ASN A 142 -9.06 11.15 9.56
C ASN A 142 -9.73 12.51 9.25
N VAL A 143 -9.72 12.90 7.97
CA VAL A 143 -10.42 14.06 7.42
C VAL A 143 -11.81 13.64 6.96
N LYS A 144 -12.82 14.49 7.19
CA LYS A 144 -14.20 14.23 6.77
C LYS A 144 -14.29 14.13 5.25
N VAL A 145 -14.83 13.01 4.76
CA VAL A 145 -15.20 12.82 3.35
C VAL A 145 -16.56 13.46 3.09
N THR A 146 -16.70 14.14 1.97
CA THR A 146 -17.94 14.80 1.55
C THR A 146 -18.47 14.19 0.25
N PHE A 147 -19.65 14.61 -0.19
CA PHE A 147 -20.25 14.07 -1.41
C PHE A 147 -19.48 14.52 -2.66
N GLU A 148 -18.84 15.70 -2.62
CA GLU A 148 -17.99 16.19 -3.71
C GLU A 148 -16.81 15.24 -3.98
N ASP A 149 -16.34 14.49 -2.97
CA ASP A 149 -15.28 13.49 -3.15
C ASP A 149 -15.72 12.28 -3.99
N LEU A 150 -17.04 12.05 -4.13
CA LEU A 150 -17.58 11.00 -5.00
C LEU A 150 -17.44 11.39 -6.48
N GLU A 151 -17.49 12.68 -6.81
CA GLU A 151 -17.40 13.15 -8.19
C GLU A 151 -16.07 12.79 -8.83
N GLU A 152 -14.99 12.78 -8.05
CA GLU A 152 -13.67 12.33 -8.51
C GLU A 152 -13.64 10.82 -8.82
N LEU A 153 -14.26 10.00 -7.96
CA LEU A 153 -14.26 8.55 -8.11
C LEU A 153 -15.19 8.08 -9.23
N ASP A 154 -16.45 8.52 -9.20
CA ASP A 154 -17.50 8.16 -10.14
C ASP A 154 -18.31 9.41 -10.55
N PRO A 155 -17.82 10.13 -11.58
CA PRO A 155 -18.49 11.32 -12.09
C PRO A 155 -19.91 11.06 -12.61
N ILE A 156 -20.23 9.83 -13.01
CA ILE A 156 -21.55 9.47 -13.56
C ILE A 156 -22.55 9.34 -12.42
N LEU A 157 -22.20 8.56 -11.39
CA LEU A 157 -23.05 8.38 -10.21
C LEU A 157 -23.28 9.70 -9.46
N ALA A 158 -22.26 10.55 -9.36
CA ALA A 158 -22.38 11.86 -8.74
C ALA A 158 -23.45 12.74 -9.43
N LYS A 159 -23.49 12.74 -10.77
CA LYS A 159 -24.49 13.49 -11.54
C LYS A 159 -25.91 12.96 -11.35
N PHE A 160 -26.10 11.65 -11.25
CA PHE A 160 -27.43 11.06 -11.08
C PHE A 160 -28.09 11.48 -9.76
N ASN A 161 -27.32 11.56 -8.68
CA ASN A 161 -27.83 11.98 -7.37
C ASN A 161 -28.08 13.50 -7.27
N SER A 162 -27.43 14.34 -8.09
CA SER A 162 -27.69 15.78 -8.12
C SER A 162 -29.03 16.18 -8.74
N LEU A 163 -29.75 15.21 -9.34
CA LEU A 163 -31.01 15.41 -10.05
C LEU A 163 -32.26 14.95 -9.27
N ASN A 164 -32.09 14.48 -8.03
CA ASN A 164 -33.17 14.10 -7.10
C ASN A 164 -33.08 14.91 -5.80
#